data_AF-A0A920FIV2-F1
#
_entry.id   AF-A0A920FIV2-F1
#
_cell.length_a   1.000
_cell.length_b   1.000
_cell.length_c   1.000
_cell.angle_alpha   90.00
_cell.angle_beta   90.00
_cell.angle_gamma   90.00
#
_symmetry.space_group_name_H-M   'P 1'
#
loop_
_entity.id
_entity.type
_entity.pdbx_description
1 polymer ?
#
loop_
_entity_poly.entity_id
_entity_poly.type
_entity_poly.pdbx_seq_one_letter_code
_entity_poly.pdbx_strand_id
1 'polypeptide(L)' 'MINKEVKSALEACQGIKSGMTLMLGGFGLCGIPENCISALVEMKVNDLTCISNNAGVDDFGLGLLLKQRQIKR' A
#
# COMPACT_ATOMS: atom_id res chain seq x y z
N MET A 1 4.11 6.86 -28.18
CA MET A 1 4.08 7.14 -26.73
C MET A 1 3.43 5.92 -26.07
N ILE A 2 4.05 5.31 -25.05
CA ILE A 2 3.46 4.15 -24.37
C ILE A 2 2.42 4.66 -23.37
N ASN A 3 1.19 4.13 -23.43
CA ASN A 3 0.17 4.34 -22.40
C ASN A 3 0.19 3.13 -21.44
N LYS A 4 0.23 3.41 -20.12
CA LYS A 4 0.20 2.40 -19.04
C LYS A 4 -0.95 2.63 -18.07
N GLU A 5 -1.98 3.34 -18.51
CA GLU A 5 -3.23 3.44 -17.77
C GLU A 5 -3.88 2.06 -17.64
N VAL A 6 -4.35 1.74 -16.44
CA VAL A 6 -4.97 0.46 -16.09
C VAL A 6 -6.30 0.72 -15.41
N LYS A 7 -7.18 -0.29 -15.39
CA LYS A 7 -8.59 -0.10 -14.98
C LYS A 7 -8.78 -0.03 -13.47
N SER A 8 -7.79 -0.45 -12.68
CA SER A 8 -7.91 -0.54 -11.22
C SER A 8 -6.56 -0.45 -10.51
N ALA A 9 -6.59 -0.10 -9.22
CA ALA A 9 -5.41 -0.13 -8.36
C ALA A 9 -4.86 -1.55 -8.18
N LEU A 10 -5.72 -2.57 -8.18
CA LEU A 10 -5.30 -3.97 -8.13
C LEU A 10 -4.48 -4.34 -9.36
N GLU A 11 -4.93 -3.96 -10.56
CA GLU A 11 -4.18 -4.14 -11.81
C GLU A 11 -2.86 -3.35 -11.79
N ALA A 12 -2.88 -2.12 -11.28
CA ALA A 12 -1.68 -1.28 -11.14
C ALA A 12 -0.64 -1.89 -10.19
N CYS A 13 -1.08 -2.60 -9.15
CA CYS A 13 -0.23 -3.23 -8.15
C CYS A 13 0.25 -4.63 -8.56
N GLN A 14 -0.21 -5.17 -9.70
CA GLN A 14 0.25 -6.47 -10.19
C GLN A 14 1.77 -6.47 -10.36
N GLY A 15 2.44 -7.39 -9.67
CA GLY A 15 3.90 -7.51 -9.64
C GLY A 15 4.55 -7.11 -8.32
N ILE A 16 3.82 -6.42 -7.43
CA ILE A 16 4.25 -6.26 -6.03
C ILE A 16 4.18 -7.63 -5.35
N LYS A 17 5.27 -7.98 -4.65
CA LYS A 17 5.43 -9.27 -3.96
C LYS A 17 5.80 -9.04 -2.51
N SER A 18 5.61 -10.08 -1.70
CA SER A 18 6.09 -10.09 -0.32
C SER A 18 7.58 -9.79 -0.22
N GLY A 19 7.98 -9.15 0.88
CA GLY A 19 9.38 -8.79 1.14
C GLY A 19 9.87 -7.52 0.42
N MET A 20 9.04 -6.90 -0.44
CA MET A 20 9.41 -5.66 -1.12
C MET A 20 9.44 -4.45 -0.18
N THR A 21 10.24 -3.45 -0.55
CA THR A 21 10.22 -2.14 0.10
C THR A 21 9.39 -1.17 -0.73
N LEU A 22 8.38 -0.56 -0.11
CA LEU A 22 7.47 0.39 -0.73
C LEU A 22 7.60 1.75 -0.05
N MET A 23 7.62 2.83 -0.84
CA MET A 23 7.49 4.19 -0.33
C MET A 23 6.05 4.65 -0.55
N LEU A 24 5.40 5.14 0.51
CA LEU A 24 4.02 5.59 0.48
C LEU A 24 3.96 7.07 0.83
N GLY A 25 3.29 7.85 -0.02
CA GLY A 25 3.05 9.26 0.23
C GLY A 25 1.96 9.52 1.27
N GLY A 26 1.90 10.77 1.73
CA GLY A 26 0.86 11.28 2.63
C GLY A 26 1.40 11.79 3.97
N PHE A 27 0.58 12.60 4.65
CA PHE A 27 0.81 13.12 6.00
C PHE A 27 -0.43 12.91 6.86
N GLY A 28 -0.33 12.12 7.93
CA GLY A 28 -1.50 11.61 8.63
C GLY A 28 -2.39 10.81 7.67
N LEU A 29 -3.58 11.35 7.36
CA LEU A 29 -4.53 10.78 6.38
C LEU A 29 -4.66 11.64 5.10
N CYS A 30 -3.92 12.74 5.00
CA CYS A 30 -3.97 13.63 3.84
C CYS A 30 -3.01 13.14 2.74
N GLY A 31 -3.52 12.95 1.53
CA GLY A 31 -2.71 12.60 0.35
C GLY A 31 -2.14 11.17 0.38
N ILE A 32 -2.78 10.25 1.10
CA ILE A 32 -2.38 8.84 1.13
C ILE A 32 -2.85 8.10 -0.14
N PRO A 33 -2.15 7.05 -0.60
CA PRO A 33 -2.58 6.25 -1.74
C PRO A 33 -3.64 5.20 -1.34
N GLU A 34 -4.79 5.62 -0.83
CA GLU A 34 -5.83 4.75 -0.23
C GLU A 34 -6.30 3.58 -1.11
N ASN A 35 -6.44 3.79 -2.43
CA ASN A 35 -6.84 2.75 -3.36
C ASN A 35 -5.74 1.68 -3.53
N CYS A 36 -4.48 2.10 -3.59
CA CYS A 36 -3.36 1.16 -3.66
C CYS A 36 -3.16 0.41 -2.34
N ILE A 37 -3.36 1.08 -1.19
CA ILE A 37 -3.32 0.43 0.12
C ILE A 37 -4.39 -0.66 0.20
N SER A 38 -5.63 -0.36 -0.22
CA SER A 38 -6.71 -1.35 -0.29
C SER A 38 -6.37 -2.53 -1.20
N ALA A 39 -5.75 -2.26 -2.37
CA ALA A 39 -5.30 -3.32 -3.27
C ALA A 39 -4.20 -4.21 -2.63
N LEU A 40 -3.22 -3.61 -1.93
CA LEU A 40 -2.17 -4.36 -1.24
C LEU A 40 -2.75 -5.23 -0.12
N VAL A 41 -3.77 -4.74 0.58
CA VAL A 41 -4.55 -5.52 1.56
C VAL A 41 -5.19 -6.74 0.88
N GLU A 42 -5.90 -6.52 -0.23
CA GLU A 42 -6.56 -7.59 -0.99
C GLU A 42 -5.57 -8.64 -1.53
N MET A 43 -4.41 -8.20 -2.02
CA MET A 43 -3.35 -9.07 -2.53
C MET A 43 -2.69 -9.94 -1.46
N LYS A 44 -2.89 -9.65 -0.17
CA LYS A 44 -2.29 -10.36 0.98
C LYS A 44 -0.77 -10.49 0.91
N VAL A 45 -0.11 -9.51 0.28
CA VAL A 45 1.36 -9.42 0.29
C VAL A 45 1.84 -9.12 1.71
N ASN A 46 2.92 -9.75 2.13
CA ASN A 46 3.42 -9.68 3.51
C ASN A 46 4.92 -9.36 3.55
N ASP A 47 5.47 -9.24 4.76
CA ASP A 47 6.88 -8.89 4.98
C ASP A 47 7.34 -7.58 4.31
N LEU A 48 6.41 -6.65 4.07
CA LEU A 48 6.71 -5.39 3.41
C LEU A 48 7.58 -4.49 4.31
N THR A 49 8.54 -3.80 3.73
CA THR A 49 9.12 -2.60 4.37
C THR A 49 8.41 -1.37 3.82
N CYS A 50 7.76 -0.58 4.67
CA CYS A 50 7.01 0.60 4.29
C CYS A 50 7.73 1.87 4.76
N ILE A 51 8.13 2.72 3.81
CA ILE A 51 8.68 4.05 4.09
C ILE A 51 7.52 5.04 3.99
N SER A 52 7.11 5.61 5.12
CA SER A 52 6.02 6.58 5.21
C SER A 52 6.27 7.56 6.35
N ASN A 53 5.72 8.77 6.25
CA ASN A 53 5.79 9.75 7.34
C ASN A 53 4.97 9.32 8.56
N ASN A 54 3.81 8.68 8.34
CA ASN A 54 2.93 8.15 9.38
C ASN A 54 2.33 6.81 8.97
N ALA A 55 1.83 6.05 9.95
CA ALA A 55 1.10 4.81 9.71
C ALA A 55 -0.43 5.01 9.51
N GLY A 56 -0.92 6.25 9.48
CA GLY A 56 -2.36 6.52 9.49
C GLY A 56 -3.00 6.18 10.84
N VAL A 57 -4.21 5.61 10.81
CA VAL A 57 -4.95 5.15 12.00
C VAL A 57 -5.36 3.69 11.83
N ASP A 58 -5.73 3.03 12.92
CA ASP A 58 -6.02 1.60 12.95
C ASP A 58 -6.94 1.09 11.81
N ASP A 59 -7.99 1.84 11.48
CA ASP A 59 -8.97 1.47 10.45
C ASP A 59 -8.80 2.19 9.10
N PHE A 60 -7.71 2.94 8.90
CA PHE A 60 -7.51 3.69 7.66
C PHE A 60 -6.04 4.00 7.33
N GLY A 61 -5.67 3.93 6.06
CA GLY A 61 -4.27 4.06 5.61
C GLY A 61 -3.45 2.82 5.97
N LEU A 62 -2.18 3.00 6.35
CA LEU A 62 -1.27 1.87 6.63
C LEU A 62 -1.72 1.02 7.84
N GLY A 63 -2.58 1.52 8.73
CA GLY A 63 -3.19 0.74 9.81
C GLY A 63 -3.90 -0.52 9.33
N LEU A 64 -4.48 -0.50 8.12
CA LEU A 64 -5.10 -1.67 7.51
C LEU A 64 -4.09 -2.82 7.28
N LEU A 65 -2.90 -2.48 6.76
CA LEU A 65 -1.84 -3.45 6.51
C LEU A 65 -1.20 -3.92 7.83
N LEU A 66 -1.08 -3.04 8.83
CA LEU A 66 -0.61 -3.40 10.17
C LEU A 66 -1.55 -4.40 10.86
N LYS A 67 -2.88 -4.17 10.79
CA LYS A 67 -3.89 -5.10 11.32
C LYS A 67 -3.78 -6.49 10.70
N GLN A 68 -3.46 -6.57 9.41
CA GLN A 68 -3.28 -7.85 8.71
C GLN A 68 -1.87 -8.42 8.81
N ARG A 69 -0.98 -7.80 9.60
CA ARG A 69 0.44 -8.20 9.76
C ARG A 69 1.20 -8.29 8.42
N GLN A 70 0.86 -7.40 7.50
CA GLN A 70 1.49 -7.34 6.17
C GLN A 70 2.80 -6.54 6.13
N ILE A 71 3.06 -5.72 7.16
CA ILE A 71 4.27 -4.88 7.28
C ILE A 71 5.25 -5.50 8.27
N LYS A 72 6.50 -5.62 7.85
CA LYS A 72 7.65 -6.02 8.67
C LYS A 72 8.37 -4.84 9.30
N ARG A 73 8.52 -3.73 8.57
CA ARG A 73 9.27 -2.55 9.01
C ARG A 73 8.71 -1.27 8.42
#